data_AF-A0AAP0HSZ7-F1
#
_entry.id   AF-A0AAP0HSZ7-F1
#
_cell.length_a   1.000
_cell.length_b   1.000
_cell.length_c   1.000
_cell.angle_alpha   90.00
_cell.angle_beta   90.00
_cell.angle_gamma   90.00
#
_symmetry.space_group_name_H-M   'P 1'
#
loop_
_entity.id
_entity.type
_entity.pdbx_description
1 polymer ?
#
loop_
_entity_poly.entity_id
_entity_poly.type
_entity_poly.pdbx_seq_one_letter_code
_entity_poly.pdbx_strand_id
1 'polypeptide(L)'
;MGWPYFGNTLSFIKAFKSSDPDSFISSYACKKLVDALLDILSARRAERVTAAPQAKQDMTDALIDAEDEKGQKLSDEEIIDILIMYLNAGHESIAHITMLERLNPKRPLQYLPHPRPKDYFA
;
A
#
# COMPACT_ATOMS: atom_id res chain seq x y z
N MET A 1 -20.06 -7.15 1.84
CA MET A 1 -19.13 -6.25 2.56
C MET A 1 -18.44 -5.40 1.51
N GLY A 2 -18.94 -4.19 1.28
CA GLY A 2 -18.47 -3.32 0.20
C GLY A 2 -17.08 -2.80 0.52
N TRP A 3 -16.18 -2.93 -0.45
CA TRP A 3 -14.89 -2.24 -0.46
C TRP A 3 -15.16 -0.75 -0.20
N PRO A 4 -14.41 -0.06 0.69
CA PRO A 4 -14.58 1.38 0.84
C PRO A 4 -14.37 2.03 -0.52
N TYR A 5 -15.40 2.71 -1.03
CA TYR A 5 -15.36 3.41 -2.30
C TYR A 5 -14.16 4.38 -2.31
N PHE A 6 -13.18 4.07 -3.16
CA PHE A 6 -11.83 4.65 -3.20
C PHE A 6 -11.78 6.19 -3.40
N GLY A 7 -12.91 6.84 -3.70
CA GLY A 7 -13.00 8.30 -3.80
C GLY A 7 -13.17 9.07 -2.48
N ASN A 8 -13.56 8.41 -1.37
CA ASN A 8 -13.70 9.09 -0.07
C ASN A 8 -12.50 8.85 0.87
N THR A 9 -11.45 8.19 0.39
CA THR A 9 -10.23 7.83 1.13
C THR A 9 -9.39 9.07 1.49
N LEU A 10 -9.42 10.12 0.66
CA LEU A 10 -8.77 11.39 0.97
C LEU A 10 -9.40 12.06 2.21
N SER A 11 -10.72 11.93 2.38
CA SER A 11 -11.43 12.34 3.59
C SER A 11 -11.04 11.49 4.80
N PHE A 12 -10.76 10.19 4.60
CA PHE A 12 -10.27 9.29 5.63
C PHE A 12 -8.84 9.62 6.08
N ILE A 13 -7.92 9.86 5.14
CA ILE A 13 -6.55 10.33 5.44
C ILE A 13 -6.60 11.68 6.17
N LYS A 14 -7.48 12.59 5.74
CA LYS A 14 -7.69 13.89 6.37
C LYS A 14 -8.27 13.75 7.80
N ALA A 15 -9.24 12.86 7.99
CA ALA A 15 -9.86 12.61 9.29
C ALA A 15 -8.90 11.91 10.27
N PHE A 16 -8.14 10.91 9.80
CA PHE A 16 -7.13 10.20 10.59
C PHE A 16 -6.00 11.12 11.08
N LYS A 17 -5.73 12.21 10.35
CA LYS A 17 -4.65 13.18 10.65
C LYS A 17 -5.08 14.40 11.46
N SER A 18 -6.37 14.55 11.79
CA SER A 18 -6.92 15.82 12.29
C SER A 18 -6.81 16.06 13.81
N SER A 19 -6.24 15.15 14.60
CA SER A 19 -6.36 15.21 16.07
C SER A 19 -5.09 15.64 16.84
N ASP A 20 -4.14 16.38 16.24
CA ASP A 20 -3.04 17.00 17.00
C ASP A 20 -2.33 18.14 16.20
N PRO A 21 -1.85 19.26 16.81
CA PRO A 21 -1.03 20.33 16.22
C PRO A 21 0.12 19.95 15.27
N ASP A 22 0.70 18.74 15.36
CA ASP A 22 1.66 18.22 14.37
C ASP A 22 1.05 17.98 12.97
N SER A 23 -0.28 18.12 12.87
CA SER A 23 -1.09 18.10 11.65
C SER A 23 -0.52 18.92 10.51
N PHE A 24 0.10 20.08 10.76
CA PHE A 24 0.68 20.90 9.69
C PHE A 24 1.89 20.23 9.03
N ILE A 25 2.83 19.72 9.83
CA ILE A 25 4.03 19.03 9.33
C ILE A 25 3.63 17.71 8.67
N SER A 26 2.68 16.97 9.27
CA SER A 26 2.14 15.74 8.71
C SER A 26 1.38 15.96 7.39
N SER A 27 0.63 17.06 7.28
CA SER A 27 -0.10 17.44 6.06
C SER A 27 0.87 17.84 4.94
N TYR A 28 1.89 18.63 5.27
CA TYR A 28 2.91 19.04 4.30
C TYR A 28 3.75 17.85 3.81
N ALA A 29 4.19 16.96 4.72
CA ALA A 29 4.93 15.76 4.36
C ALA A 29 4.09 14.80 3.51
N CYS A 30 2.80 14.65 3.82
CA CYS A 30 1.90 13.82 3.03
C CYS A 30 1.67 14.35 1.63
N LYS A 31 1.48 15.67 1.49
CA LYS A 31 1.32 16.30 0.18
C LYS A 31 2.56 16.09 -0.67
N LYS A 32 3.75 16.36 -0.11
CA LYS A 32 5.01 16.10 -0.80
C LYS A 32 5.17 14.65 -1.23
N LEU A 33 4.75 13.71 -0.38
CA LEU A 33 4.81 12.29 -0.70
C LEU A 33 3.87 11.93 -1.85
N VAL A 34 2.62 12.43 -1.81
CA VAL A 34 1.65 12.24 -2.89
C VAL A 34 2.17 12.86 -4.19
N ASP A 35 2.68 14.08 -4.15
CA ASP A 35 3.24 14.78 -5.32
C ASP A 35 4.40 13.98 -5.92
N ALA A 36 5.34 13.51 -5.09
CA ALA A 36 6.46 12.70 -5.55
C ALA A 36 6.03 11.35 -6.14
N LEU A 37 5.03 10.68 -5.55
CA LEU A 37 4.49 9.43 -6.09
C LEU A 37 3.77 9.67 -7.42
N LEU A 38 3.02 10.76 -7.55
CA LEU A 38 2.35 11.15 -8.79
C LEU A 38 3.36 11.45 -9.90
N ASP A 39 4.43 12.19 -9.60
CA ASP A 39 5.51 12.47 -10.55
C ASP A 39 6.17 11.17 -11.05
N ILE A 40 6.45 10.22 -10.14
CA ILE A 40 7.03 8.92 -10.49
C ILE A 40 6.07 8.09 -11.35
N LEU A 41 4.79 8.03 -10.99
CA LEU A 41 3.79 7.23 -11.72
C LEU A 41 3.50 7.80 -13.10
N SER A 42 3.35 9.12 -13.20
CA SER A 42 3.11 9.78 -14.49
C SER A 42 4.29 9.60 -15.45
N ALA A 43 5.53 9.72 -14.95
CA ALA A 43 6.73 9.42 -15.73
C ALA A 43 6.75 7.96 -16.22
N ARG A 44 6.51 7.00 -15.32
CA ARG A 44 6.46 5.57 -15.66
C ARG A 44 5.36 5.25 -16.68
N ARG A 45 4.19 5.89 -16.57
CA ARG A 45 3.07 5.70 -17.50
C ARG A 45 3.43 6.25 -18.90
N ALA A 46 4.12 7.39 -18.97
CA ALA A 46 4.59 7.96 -20.24
C ALA A 46 5.66 7.10 -20.92
N GLU A 47 6.61 6.55 -20.15
CA GLU A 47 7.65 5.65 -20.67
C GLU A 47 7.04 4.37 -21.26
N ARG A 48 5.99 3.82 -20.64
CA ARG A 48 5.30 2.60 -21.10
C ARG A 48 4.55 2.75 -22.42
N VAL A 49 4.17 3.97 -22.81
CA VAL A 49 3.56 4.21 -24.13
C VAL A 49 4.58 4.03 -25.25
N THR A 50 5.86 4.25 -24.97
CA THR A 50 6.94 4.28 -25.98
C THR A 50 7.93 3.11 -25.89
N ALA A 51 8.02 2.44 -24.74
CA ALA A 51 9.02 1.42 -24.46
C ALA A 51 8.53 -0.03 -24.63
N ALA A 52 9.49 -0.92 -24.95
CA ALA A 52 9.30 -2.37 -24.95
C ALA A 52 9.16 -2.94 -23.51
N PRO A 53 8.49 -4.08 -23.32
CA PRO A 53 8.25 -4.63 -21.98
C PRO A 53 9.57 -4.90 -21.24
N GLN A 54 9.77 -4.25 -20.10
CA GLN A 54 10.95 -4.47 -19.25
C GLN A 54 10.78 -5.73 -18.38
N ALA A 55 11.89 -6.45 -18.15
CA ALA A 55 11.90 -7.76 -17.50
C ALA A 55 11.79 -7.75 -15.97
N LYS A 56 11.81 -6.57 -15.32
CA LYS A 56 11.69 -6.46 -13.86
C LYS A 56 10.42 -5.70 -13.51
N GLN A 57 9.36 -6.43 -13.17
CA GLN A 57 8.12 -5.86 -12.66
C GLN A 57 8.27 -5.61 -11.16
N ASP A 58 8.14 -4.35 -10.75
CA ASP A 58 7.89 -4.01 -9.35
C ASP A 58 6.37 -4.00 -9.04
N MET A 59 6.02 -3.73 -7.79
CA MET A 59 4.61 -3.68 -7.39
C MET A 59 3.83 -2.57 -8.12
N THR A 60 4.45 -1.40 -8.36
CA THR A 60 3.78 -0.28 -9.06
C THR A 60 3.52 -0.63 -10.52
N ASP A 61 4.45 -1.37 -11.13
CA ASP A 61 4.34 -1.87 -12.48
C ASP A 61 3.14 -2.82 -12.63
N ALA A 62 2.96 -3.72 -11.66
CA ALA A 62 1.82 -4.62 -11.62
C ALA A 62 0.48 -3.89 -11.43
N LEU A 63 0.46 -2.80 -10.65
CA LEU A 63 -0.74 -1.99 -10.44
C LEU A 63 -1.11 -1.15 -11.68
N ILE A 64 -0.12 -0.69 -12.45
CA ILE A 64 -0.37 0.03 -13.72
C ILE A 64 -0.99 -0.89 -14.77
N ASP A 65 -0.62 -2.17 -14.77
CA ASP A 65 -1.13 -3.18 -15.71
C ASP A 65 -2.40 -3.88 -15.20
N ALA A 66 -2.81 -3.62 -13.95
CA ALA A 66 -4.01 -4.21 -13.38
C ALA A 66 -5.27 -3.67 -14.07
N GLU A 67 -6.14 -4.58 -14.49
CA GLU A 67 -7.41 -4.31 -15.14
C GLU A 67 -8.56 -4.91 -14.33
N ASP A 68 -9.68 -4.19 -14.25
CA ASP A 68 -10.91 -4.68 -13.63
C ASP A 68 -11.66 -5.68 -14.54
N GLU A 69 -12.79 -6.22 -14.06
CA GLU A 69 -13.64 -7.14 -14.84
C GLU A 69 -14.18 -6.53 -16.15
N LYS A 70 -14.11 -5.21 -16.31
CA LYS A 70 -14.55 -4.44 -17.48
C LYS A 70 -13.38 -3.98 -18.34
N GLY A 71 -12.14 -4.38 -18.02
CA GLY A 71 -10.91 -3.98 -18.71
C GLY A 71 -10.45 -2.55 -18.40
N GLN A 72 -10.99 -1.91 -17.36
CA GLN A 72 -10.57 -0.58 -16.93
C GLN A 72 -9.33 -0.69 -16.05
N LYS A 73 -8.32 0.13 -16.35
CA LYS A 73 -7.11 0.24 -15.55
C LYS A 73 -7.31 1.19 -14.37
N LEU A 74 -6.52 0.97 -13.33
CA LEU A 74 -6.49 1.85 -12.15
C LEU A 74 -6.04 3.27 -12.51
N SER A 75 -6.66 4.27 -11.87
CA SER A 75 -6.23 5.67 -11.94
C SER A 75 -4.96 5.88 -11.12
N ASP A 76 -4.21 6.94 -11.42
CA ASP A 76 -2.95 7.22 -10.71
C ASP A 76 -3.22 7.51 -9.21
N GLU A 77 -4.36 8.14 -8.88
CA GLU A 77 -4.80 8.36 -7.50
C GLU A 77 -5.09 7.06 -6.75
N GLU A 78 -5.77 6.11 -7.41
CA GLU A 78 -6.08 4.80 -6.81
C GLU A 78 -4.79 4.01 -6.52
N ILE A 79 -3.83 4.06 -7.44
CA ILE A 79 -2.52 3.43 -7.26
C ILE A 79 -1.77 4.07 -6.08
N ILE A 80 -1.74 5.40 -5.99
CA ILE A 80 -1.09 6.13 -4.89
C ILE A 80 -1.71 5.76 -3.54
N ASP A 81 -3.03 5.69 -3.46
CA ASP A 81 -3.74 5.33 -2.24
C ASP A 81 -3.38 3.90 -1.78
N ILE A 82 -3.30 2.95 -2.71
CA ILE A 82 -2.85 1.58 -2.42
C ILE A 82 -1.41 1.60 -1.89
N LEU A 83 -0.51 2.35 -2.53
CA LEU A 83 0.89 2.44 -2.10
C LEU A 83 1.03 3.04 -0.70
N ILE A 84 0.30 4.13 -0.41
CA ILE A 84 0.32 4.77 0.92
C ILE A 84 -0.26 3.82 1.97
N MET A 85 -1.35 3.11 1.66
CA MET A 85 -1.92 2.12 2.55
C MET A 85 -0.93 1.01 2.89
N TYR A 86 -0.26 0.44 1.88
CA TYR A 86 0.74 -0.61 2.08
C TYR A 86 1.96 -0.10 2.86
N LEU A 87 2.43 1.12 2.58
CA LEU A 87 3.54 1.73 3.31
C LEU A 87 3.21 1.94 4.78
N ASN A 88 2.01 2.43 5.11
CA ASN A 88 1.58 2.59 6.49
C ASN A 88 1.41 1.25 7.19
N ALA A 89 0.76 0.28 6.55
CA ALA A 89 0.58 -1.06 7.11
C ALA A 89 1.93 -1.76 7.35
N GLY A 90 2.86 -1.62 6.40
CA GLY A 90 4.22 -2.13 6.50
C GLY A 90 4.99 -1.45 7.63
N HIS A 91 4.90 -0.13 7.77
CA HIS A 91 5.64 0.61 8.81
C HIS A 91 5.25 0.16 10.22
N GLU A 92 3.96 0.09 10.54
CA GLU A 92 3.48 -0.33 11.86
C GLU A 92 3.86 -1.79 12.16
N SER A 93 3.60 -2.69 11.21
CA SER A 93 3.85 -4.13 11.42
C SER A 93 5.34 -4.49 11.44
N ILE A 94 6.13 -3.96 10.51
CA ILE A 94 7.57 -4.27 10.38
C ILE A 94 8.35 -3.64 11.54
N ALA A 95 8.03 -2.41 11.94
CA ALA A 95 8.68 -1.78 13.09
C ALA A 95 8.43 -2.61 14.37
N HIS A 96 7.20 -3.08 14.56
CA HIS A 96 6.85 -3.94 15.70
C HIS A 96 7.58 -5.28 15.66
N ILE A 97 7.60 -5.97 14.51
CA ILE A 97 8.32 -7.25 14.37
C ILE A 97 9.81 -7.06 14.63
N THR A 98 10.44 -6.06 14.02
CA THR A 98 11.87 -5.79 14.17
C THR A 98 12.22 -5.45 15.63
N MET A 99 11.37 -4.68 16.31
CA MET A 99 11.54 -4.37 17.74
C MET A 99 11.46 -5.64 18.60
N LEU A 100 10.48 -6.51 18.34
CA LEU A 100 10.32 -7.76 19.07
C LEU A 100 11.49 -8.72 18.84
N GLU A 101 11.97 -8.85 17.61
CA GLU A 101 13.17 -9.64 17.28
C GLU A 101 14.40 -9.10 18.01
N ARG A 102 14.58 -7.79 18.06
CA ARG A 102 15.70 -7.15 18.75
C ARG A 102 15.66 -7.37 20.26
N LEU A 103 14.48 -7.30 20.86
CA LEU A 103 14.31 -7.49 22.31
C LEU A 103 14.49 -8.96 22.73
N ASN A 104 14.19 -9.92 21.85
CA ASN A 104 14.29 -11.32 22.18
C ASN A 104 14.78 -12.20 21.01
N PRO A 105 16.05 -12.06 20.61
CA PRO A 105 16.60 -12.71 19.41
C PRO A 105 16.74 -14.23 19.53
N LYS A 106 16.65 -14.78 20.74
CA LYS A 106 16.75 -16.23 21.01
C LYS A 106 15.39 -16.90 21.20
N ARG A 107 14.28 -16.17 21.08
CA ARG A 107 12.95 -16.76 21.23
C ARG A 107 12.67 -17.72 20.07
N PRO A 108 12.37 -19.01 20.33
CA PRO A 108 11.96 -19.92 19.27
C PRO A 108 10.63 -19.47 18.67
N LEU A 109 10.53 -19.50 17.34
CA LEU A 109 9.28 -19.28 16.60
C LEU A 109 8.21 -20.23 17.13
N GLN A 110 7.24 -19.68 17.87
CA GLN A 110 6.15 -20.41 18.47
C GLN A 110 4.96 -20.36 17.51
N TYR A 111 4.84 -21.37 16.63
CA TYR A 111 3.63 -21.54 15.85
C TYR A 111 2.48 -21.84 16.81
N LEU A 112 1.39 -21.06 16.74
CA LEU A 112 0.16 -21.37 17.45
C LEU A 112 -0.28 -22.79 17.03
N PRO A 113 -0.63 -23.69 17.98
CA PRO A 113 -1.18 -24.99 17.66
C PRO A 113 -2.64 -24.79 17.23
N HIS A 114 -2.85 -24.21 16.05
CA HIS A 114 -4.14 -24.27 15.39
C HIS A 114 -4.06 -25.35 14.32
N PRO A 115 -4.81 -26.46 14.44
CA PRO A 115 -4.91 -27.41 13.34
C PRO A 115 -5.41 -26.65 12.12
N ARG A 116 -4.73 -26.81 10.98
CA ARG A 116 -5.22 -26.34 9.69
C ARG A 116 -6.67 -26.81 9.55
N PRO A 117 -7.64 -25.95 9.22
CA PRO A 117 -9.00 -26.39 8.94
C PRO A 117 -8.93 -27.54 7.94
N LYS A 118 -9.52 -28.68 8.27
CA LYS A 118 -9.65 -29.76 7.31
C LYS A 118 -10.68 -29.28 6.30
N ASP A 119 -10.25 -29.04 5.07
CA ASP A 119 -11.17 -28.78 3.98
C ASP A 119 -11.99 -30.05 3.76
N TYR A 120 -13.20 -30.10 4.30
CA TYR A 120 -14.17 -31.14 3.97
C TYR A 120 -14.76 -30.79 2.61
N PHE A 121 -14.05 -31.12 1.54
CA PHE A 121 -14.66 -31.23 0.22
C PHE A 121 -15.42 -32.55 0.17
N ALA A 122 -16.75 -32.46 0.21
CA ALA A 122 -17.69 -33.54 -0.09
C ALA A 122 -18.40 -33.22 -1.40
#